data_AF-A0A7K0XH56-F1
#
_entry.id   AF-A0A7K0XH56-F1
#
_cell.length_a   1.000
_cell.length_b   1.000
_cell.length_c   1.000
_cell.angle_alpha   90.00
_cell.angle_beta   90.00
_cell.angle_gamma   90.00
#
_symmetry.space_group_name_H-M   'P 1'
#
loop_
_entity.id
_entity.type
_entity.pdbx_description
1 polymer ?
#
loop_
_entity_poly.entity_id
_entity_poly.type
_entity_poly.pdbx_seq_one_letter_code
_entity_poly.pdbx_strand_id
1 'polypeptide(L)'
;MDESVGQLEEGLYENIISRALEIDLQRAQAAGLHVEREQLRDAEGPRALSAYFQRILEEHLADLDDNDRVLAVNHLINELDGRASDGGESDLVTTGPKPLLTLVASGQGGLTTWQPARPEIPLSSSDLLMNNRQGPSMSRSLASEMASANEISIIVSFIMWSGVRLLLPGLREAIDRGARVRVLTTTYMGATQVRAVDALIEVGAEVRINYDTQGTRLHAKGWLFERHSGLSTAYVGSSNMSHAAMNVGQEWNVRMSAVETPHLLQKFRAVFTSFWDNPGNGFEMYDPATRPSDRDRLASALGLARGGTVQAPLNVDEILPYDIEPLPFQQEMLEDLDREREVFGRRRNLVVAATGTGKTLLAAFDYRRLVRRQEEEGVERRRPRLLYVAHRAEILRQARRAFRHVLRDPNFGELLVDGETPQSNEFVFASIQSMNESRLRALEPRYYDYIVMDEFHHAEARTWSRLLEVVDPKILIGLTATPERADGKDILHWFDGHTATEIRLWEAL
;
A
#
# COMPACT_ATOMS: atom_id res chain seq x y z
N MET A 1 -51.96 -1.34 -20.04
CA MET A 1 -51.10 -2.46 -20.47
C MET A 1 -49.71 -1.87 -20.51
N ASP A 2 -48.92 -2.12 -19.48
CA ASP A 2 -47.54 -1.67 -19.39
C ASP A 2 -46.70 -2.94 -19.22
N GLU A 3 -46.12 -3.40 -20.33
CA GLU A 3 -45.33 -4.63 -20.46
C GLU A 3 -43.87 -4.35 -20.06
N SER A 4 -43.63 -4.13 -18.76
CA SER A 4 -42.27 -4.11 -18.20
C SER A 4 -42.10 -5.09 -17.04
N VAL A 5 -42.76 -6.25 -17.11
CA VAL A 5 -42.48 -7.37 -16.20
C VAL A 5 -41.13 -7.96 -16.62
N GLY A 6 -40.08 -7.60 -15.88
CA GLY A 6 -38.71 -8.04 -16.14
C GLY A 6 -38.61 -9.55 -16.29
N GLN A 7 -38.07 -9.99 -17.42
CA GLN A 7 -37.77 -11.39 -17.67
C GLN A 7 -36.74 -11.84 -16.62
N LEU A 8 -37.01 -12.94 -15.90
CA LEU A 8 -36.04 -13.50 -14.96
C LEU A 8 -34.77 -13.91 -15.72
N GLU A 9 -33.61 -13.41 -15.29
CA GLU A 9 -32.32 -13.69 -15.91
C GLU A 9 -31.69 -14.98 -15.35
N GLU A 10 -30.90 -15.66 -16.19
CA GLU A 10 -30.08 -16.78 -15.75
C GLU A 10 -29.07 -16.33 -14.69
N GLY A 11 -28.90 -17.12 -13.63
CA GLY A 11 -28.01 -16.79 -12.51
C GLY A 11 -28.70 -16.14 -11.30
N LEU A 12 -30.04 -16.10 -11.26
CA LEU A 12 -30.78 -15.70 -10.04
C LEU A 12 -30.66 -16.79 -8.95
N TYR A 13 -29.93 -16.48 -7.87
CA TYR A 13 -29.74 -17.37 -6.71
C TYR A 13 -30.17 -16.72 -5.39
N GLU A 14 -30.40 -17.54 -4.34
CA GLU A 14 -30.57 -17.13 -2.93
C GLU A 14 -31.69 -16.10 -2.64
N ASN A 15 -32.76 -16.09 -3.42
CA ASN A 15 -33.92 -15.20 -3.18
C ASN A 15 -35.04 -15.91 -2.39
N ILE A 16 -35.63 -15.21 -1.42
CA ILE A 16 -36.88 -15.65 -0.79
C ILE A 16 -37.97 -15.66 -1.86
N ILE A 17 -38.58 -16.84 -2.06
CA ILE A 17 -39.66 -17.01 -3.03
C ILE A 17 -40.94 -16.35 -2.49
N SER A 18 -41.15 -15.10 -2.90
CA SER A 18 -42.40 -14.38 -2.64
C SER A 18 -43.53 -14.89 -3.53
N ARG A 19 -44.79 -14.53 -3.22
CA ARG A 19 -45.93 -14.88 -4.09
C ARG A 19 -45.78 -14.31 -5.50
N ALA A 20 -45.20 -13.11 -5.63
CA ALA A 20 -44.94 -12.51 -6.93
C ALA A 20 -43.84 -13.28 -7.69
N LEU A 21 -42.72 -13.58 -7.02
CA LEU A 21 -41.61 -14.33 -7.61
C LEU A 21 -42.03 -15.76 -8.00
N GLU A 22 -42.90 -16.41 -7.23
CA GLU A 22 -43.45 -17.73 -7.56
C GLU A 22 -44.18 -17.72 -8.92
N ILE A 23 -44.94 -16.65 -9.22
CA ILE A 23 -45.64 -16.50 -10.51
C ILE A 23 -44.62 -16.36 -11.65
N ASP A 24 -43.58 -15.56 -11.45
CA ASP A 24 -42.56 -15.34 -12.48
C ASP A 24 -41.68 -16.58 -12.70
N LEU A 25 -41.36 -17.34 -11.64
CA LEU A 25 -40.66 -18.62 -11.72
C LEU A 25 -41.48 -19.66 -12.52
N GLN A 26 -42.80 -19.70 -12.35
CA GLN A 26 -43.67 -20.59 -13.14
C GLN A 26 -43.64 -20.24 -14.64
N ARG A 27 -43.65 -18.94 -14.97
CA ARG A 27 -43.49 -18.47 -16.36
C ARG A 27 -42.13 -18.84 -16.92
N ALA A 28 -41.06 -18.66 -16.14
CA ALA A 28 -39.70 -19.01 -16.51
C ALA A 28 -39.55 -20.53 -16.76
N GLN A 29 -40.13 -21.38 -15.90
CA GLN A 29 -40.16 -22.83 -16.11
C GLN A 29 -40.89 -23.21 -17.39
N ALA A 30 -42.03 -22.57 -17.67
CA ALA A 30 -42.78 -22.79 -18.92
C ALA A 30 -41.99 -22.33 -20.16
N ALA A 31 -41.10 -21.33 -20.01
CA ALA A 31 -40.18 -20.86 -21.05
C ALA A 31 -38.91 -21.73 -21.18
N GLY A 32 -38.76 -22.79 -20.39
CA GLY A 32 -37.67 -23.77 -20.49
C GLY A 32 -36.52 -23.58 -19.49
N LEU A 33 -36.62 -22.64 -18.56
CA LEU A 33 -35.60 -22.46 -17.50
C LEU A 33 -35.76 -23.52 -16.41
N HIS A 34 -34.63 -24.03 -15.90
CA HIS A 34 -34.61 -24.94 -14.76
C HIS A 34 -34.69 -24.14 -13.44
N VAL A 35 -35.61 -24.52 -12.55
CA VAL A 35 -35.77 -23.89 -11.24
C VAL A 35 -35.62 -24.94 -10.16
N GLU A 36 -34.60 -24.75 -9.32
CA GLU A 36 -34.32 -25.56 -8.13
C GLU A 36 -34.78 -24.79 -6.88
N ARG A 37 -35.32 -25.50 -5.88
CA ARG A 37 -35.86 -24.91 -4.66
C ARG A 37 -35.52 -25.79 -3.46
N GLU A 38 -35.10 -25.17 -2.37
CA GLU A 38 -34.83 -25.86 -1.11
C GLU A 38 -35.55 -25.14 0.04
N GLN A 39 -35.98 -25.89 1.05
CA GLN A 39 -36.58 -25.32 2.25
C GLN A 39 -35.48 -24.72 3.15
N LEU A 40 -35.70 -23.49 3.64
CA LEU A 40 -34.78 -22.87 4.59
C LEU A 40 -34.67 -23.71 5.86
N ARG A 41 -33.44 -23.91 6.31
CA ARG A 41 -33.15 -24.58 7.58
C ARG A 41 -33.57 -23.69 8.76
N ASP A 42 -34.00 -24.30 9.86
CA ASP A 42 -34.50 -23.57 11.05
C ASP A 42 -33.54 -22.49 11.56
N ALA A 43 -32.23 -22.73 11.48
CA ALA A 43 -31.20 -21.78 11.91
C ALA A 43 -31.01 -20.57 10.96
N GLU A 44 -31.41 -20.69 9.68
CA GLU A 44 -31.22 -19.67 8.65
C GLU A 44 -32.48 -18.83 8.43
N GLY A 45 -33.65 -19.40 8.75
CA GLY A 45 -34.97 -18.79 8.57
C GLY A 45 -35.10 -17.36 9.12
N PRO A 46 -34.78 -17.11 10.41
CA PRO A 46 -34.95 -15.77 11.00
C PRO A 46 -34.15 -14.69 10.27
N ARG A 47 -32.90 -14.96 9.90
CA ARG A 47 -32.02 -14.00 9.24
C ARG A 47 -32.48 -13.71 7.81
N ALA A 48 -32.78 -14.76 7.04
CA ALA A 48 -33.20 -14.62 5.65
C ALA A 48 -34.54 -13.87 5.52
N LEU A 49 -35.51 -14.18 6.39
CA LEU A 49 -36.80 -13.50 6.40
C LEU A 49 -36.69 -12.04 6.90
N SER A 50 -35.82 -11.78 7.89
CA SER A 50 -35.59 -10.41 8.37
C SER A 50 -34.97 -9.54 7.28
N ALA A 51 -33.98 -10.05 6.53
CA ALA A 51 -33.38 -9.32 5.41
C ALA A 51 -34.40 -9.03 4.30
N TYR A 52 -35.27 -10.00 3.99
CA TYR A 52 -36.35 -9.81 3.03
C TYR A 52 -37.37 -8.75 3.51
N PHE A 53 -37.76 -8.78 4.79
CA PHE A 53 -38.66 -7.79 5.38
C PHE A 53 -38.03 -6.38 5.44
N GLN A 54 -36.76 -6.28 5.80
CA GLN A 54 -36.01 -5.02 5.86
C GLN A 54 -36.08 -4.28 4.52
N ARG A 55 -35.84 -4.99 3.39
CA ARG A 55 -35.94 -4.39 2.05
C ARG A 55 -37.32 -3.78 1.80
N ILE A 56 -38.40 -4.49 2.15
CA ILE A 56 -39.78 -4.00 1.97
C ILE A 56 -40.03 -2.80 2.89
N LEU A 57 -39.56 -2.87 4.14
CA LEU A 57 -39.74 -1.81 5.11
C LEU A 57 -39.01 -0.52 4.69
N GLU A 58 -37.78 -0.62 4.21
CA GLU A 58 -37.00 0.52 3.70
C GLU A 58 -37.70 1.21 2.52
N GLU A 59 -38.24 0.42 1.57
CA GLU A 59 -39.04 0.94 0.46
C GLU A 59 -40.27 1.72 0.95
N HIS A 60 -41.00 1.20 1.94
CA HIS A 60 -42.18 1.88 2.47
C HIS A 60 -41.84 3.12 3.30
N LEU A 61 -40.75 3.08 4.09
CA LEU A 61 -40.33 4.22 4.90
C LEU A 61 -39.79 5.38 4.04
N ALA A 62 -39.24 5.09 2.86
CA ALA A 62 -38.71 6.12 1.95
C ALA A 62 -39.78 7.15 1.54
N ASP A 63 -41.03 6.71 1.35
CA ASP A 63 -42.16 7.52 0.89
C ASP A 63 -42.84 8.34 2.00
N LEU A 64 -42.51 8.08 3.27
CA LEU A 64 -43.11 8.75 4.44
C LEU A 64 -42.26 9.95 4.90
N ASP A 65 -42.91 10.91 5.57
CA ASP A 65 -42.20 11.98 6.28
C ASP A 65 -41.61 11.50 7.61
N ASP A 66 -40.78 12.32 8.25
CA ASP A 66 -40.07 11.93 9.47
C ASP A 66 -40.97 11.59 10.65
N ASN A 67 -42.14 12.20 10.78
CA ASN A 67 -43.07 11.89 11.87
C ASN A 67 -43.82 10.60 11.57
N ASP A 68 -44.29 10.43 10.34
CA ASP A 68 -44.99 9.23 9.88
C ASP A 68 -44.07 8.01 9.89
N ARG A 69 -42.77 8.17 9.57
CA ARG A 69 -41.74 7.13 9.73
C ARG A 69 -41.66 6.64 11.18
N VAL A 70 -41.57 7.55 12.14
CA VAL A 70 -41.49 7.21 13.57
C VAL A 70 -42.75 6.49 14.01
N LEU A 71 -43.93 6.97 13.60
CA LEU A 71 -45.20 6.33 13.91
C LEU A 71 -45.30 4.91 13.33
N ALA A 72 -44.91 4.72 12.07
CA ALA A 72 -44.92 3.41 11.41
C ALA A 72 -43.98 2.41 12.10
N VAL A 73 -42.75 2.83 12.42
CA VAL A 73 -41.78 1.98 13.13
C VAL A 73 -42.29 1.63 14.54
N ASN A 74 -42.79 2.60 15.30
CA ASN A 74 -43.32 2.36 16.63
C ASN A 74 -44.55 1.43 16.61
N HIS A 75 -45.40 1.52 15.59
CA HIS A 75 -46.51 0.58 15.42
C HIS A 75 -46.01 -0.86 15.22
N LEU A 76 -44.99 -1.06 14.39
CA LEU A 76 -44.39 -2.38 14.16
C LEU A 76 -43.72 -2.94 15.42
N ILE A 77 -43.01 -2.10 16.19
CA ILE A 77 -42.40 -2.50 17.46
C ILE A 77 -43.49 -3.00 18.42
N ASN A 78 -44.57 -2.22 18.59
CA ASN A 78 -45.68 -2.61 19.46
C ASN A 78 -46.38 -3.92 19.02
N GLU A 79 -46.53 -4.15 17.71
CA GLU A 79 -47.06 -5.42 17.16
C GLU A 79 -46.17 -6.62 17.50
N LEU A 80 -44.85 -6.44 17.45
CA LEU A 80 -43.86 -7.47 17.80
C LEU A 80 -43.83 -7.73 19.32
N ASP A 81 -43.88 -6.67 20.11
CA ASP A 81 -43.88 -6.71 21.58
C ASP A 81 -45.19 -7.25 22.16
N GLY A 82 -46.30 -7.20 21.41
CA GLY A 82 -47.61 -7.77 21.76
C GLY A 82 -47.63 -9.28 22.03
N ARG A 83 -46.47 -9.96 22.00
CA ARG A 83 -46.25 -11.36 22.41
C ARG A 83 -45.29 -11.54 23.59
N ALA A 84 -44.69 -10.48 24.13
CA ALA A 84 -43.75 -10.51 25.26
C ALA A 84 -44.17 -9.50 26.34
N SER A 85 -44.61 -10.02 27.49
CA SER A 85 -45.31 -9.28 28.54
C SER A 85 -44.50 -8.23 29.35
N ASP A 86 -43.24 -7.90 28.99
CA ASP A 86 -42.34 -7.14 29.88
C ASP A 86 -41.52 -5.99 29.22
N GLY A 87 -41.73 -5.65 27.94
CA GLY A 87 -40.85 -4.72 27.19
C GLY A 87 -41.31 -3.25 27.01
N GLY A 88 -42.39 -2.82 27.66
CA GLY A 88 -43.08 -1.55 27.36
C GLY A 88 -42.22 -0.29 27.42
N GLU A 89 -42.25 0.51 26.36
CA GLU A 89 -41.60 1.82 26.13
C GLU A 89 -40.10 1.86 25.80
N SER A 90 -39.30 0.83 26.09
CA SER A 90 -37.83 0.99 25.99
C SER A 90 -37.27 1.08 24.56
N ASP A 91 -37.95 0.51 23.57
CA ASP A 91 -37.48 0.46 22.17
C ASP A 91 -38.20 1.46 21.25
N LEU A 92 -39.18 2.21 21.75
CA LEU A 92 -39.94 3.17 20.94
C LEU A 92 -39.08 4.39 20.55
N VAL A 93 -39.13 4.76 19.28
CA VAL A 93 -38.44 5.91 18.71
C VAL A 93 -39.16 7.21 19.09
N THR A 94 -38.41 8.22 19.52
CA THR A 94 -38.97 9.55 19.86
C THR A 94 -39.31 10.38 18.62
N THR A 95 -40.13 11.43 18.78
CA THR A 95 -40.54 12.30 17.67
C THR A 95 -39.38 13.10 17.08
N GLY A 96 -39.31 13.09 15.75
CA GLY A 96 -38.16 13.57 14.98
C GLY A 96 -36.97 12.61 15.17
N PRO A 97 -36.64 11.75 14.19
CA PRO A 97 -35.54 10.80 14.32
C PRO A 97 -34.23 11.56 14.50
N LYS A 98 -33.65 11.45 15.70
CA LYS A 98 -32.45 12.20 16.11
C LYS A 98 -31.35 11.20 16.49
N PRO A 99 -30.28 11.07 15.69
CA PRO A 99 -29.16 10.24 16.07
C PRO A 99 -28.41 10.88 17.25
N LEU A 100 -28.03 10.07 18.23
CA LEU A 100 -27.10 10.51 19.27
C LEU A 100 -25.71 10.73 18.65
N LEU A 101 -25.21 11.96 18.69
CA LEU A 101 -23.92 12.31 18.08
C LEU A 101 -22.73 12.09 19.02
N THR A 102 -22.89 12.40 20.31
CA THR A 102 -21.85 12.20 21.33
C THR A 102 -22.48 12.13 22.72
N LEU A 103 -21.82 11.43 23.63
CA LEU A 103 -22.15 11.38 25.05
C LEU A 103 -20.84 11.43 25.83
N VAL A 104 -20.55 12.57 26.45
CA VAL A 104 -19.32 12.81 27.21
C VAL A 104 -19.65 13.41 28.57
N ALA A 105 -18.84 13.10 29.59
CA ALA A 105 -19.00 13.69 30.90
C ALA A 105 -18.73 15.21 30.82
N SER A 106 -19.61 16.02 31.40
CA SER A 106 -19.36 17.46 31.55
C SER A 106 -18.29 17.67 32.61
N GLY A 107 -17.15 18.28 32.26
CA GLY A 107 -16.08 18.54 33.21
C GLY A 107 -16.55 19.48 34.32
N GLN A 108 -16.37 19.10 35.59
CA GLN A 108 -16.52 20.03 36.70
C GLN A 108 -15.29 20.94 36.77
N GLY A 109 -15.48 22.27 36.72
CA GLY A 109 -14.42 23.23 37.07
C GLY A 109 -13.55 23.79 35.95
N GLY A 110 -13.98 23.77 34.68
CA GLY A 110 -13.29 24.50 33.59
C GLY A 110 -12.09 23.78 32.98
N LEU A 111 -11.86 22.50 33.32
CA LEU A 111 -10.97 21.63 32.55
C LEU A 111 -11.66 21.22 31.24
N THR A 112 -10.91 21.23 30.13
CA THR A 112 -11.39 20.92 28.78
C THR A 112 -12.15 19.59 28.75
N THR A 113 -13.43 19.63 28.40
CA THR A 113 -14.22 18.45 28.06
C THR A 113 -13.57 17.70 26.92
N TRP A 114 -13.25 16.42 27.12
CA TRP A 114 -12.89 15.52 26.03
C TRP A 114 -14.01 15.53 24.98
N GLN A 115 -13.67 15.84 23.74
CA GLN A 115 -14.58 15.82 22.60
C GLN A 115 -13.95 14.95 21.51
N PRO A 116 -14.38 13.68 21.37
CA PRO A 116 -13.81 12.81 20.35
C PRO A 116 -14.10 13.37 18.96
N ALA A 117 -13.10 13.34 18.09
CA ALA A 117 -13.27 13.70 16.69
C ALA A 117 -14.38 12.83 16.07
N ARG A 118 -15.33 13.47 15.38
CA ARG A 118 -16.42 12.74 14.72
C ARG A 118 -15.87 11.95 13.54
N PRO A 119 -16.18 10.64 13.42
CA PRO A 119 -15.85 9.87 12.25
C PRO A 119 -16.50 10.44 10.98
N GLU A 120 -15.74 10.55 9.90
CA GLU A 120 -16.25 10.97 8.58
C GLU A 120 -17.29 9.95 8.06
N ILE A 121 -17.05 8.66 8.33
CA ILE A 121 -17.99 7.56 8.08
C ILE A 121 -18.66 7.22 9.42
N PRO A 122 -20.01 7.24 9.52
CA PRO A 122 -20.71 6.89 10.76
C PRO A 122 -20.25 5.55 11.34
N LEU A 123 -20.13 5.44 12.67
CA LEU A 123 -19.68 4.20 13.30
C LEU A 123 -20.61 3.01 12.99
N SER A 124 -21.89 3.29 12.74
CA SER A 124 -22.91 2.33 12.35
C SER A 124 -22.78 1.81 10.91
N SER A 125 -22.00 2.45 10.04
CA SER A 125 -22.04 2.18 8.59
C SER A 125 -20.75 1.60 8.04
N SER A 126 -20.83 0.56 7.21
CA SER A 126 -19.68 -0.03 6.51
C SER A 126 -19.34 0.78 5.26
N ASP A 127 -18.09 0.72 4.81
CA ASP A 127 -17.66 1.48 3.64
C ASP A 127 -16.43 0.85 2.96
N LEU A 128 -16.20 1.22 1.70
CA LEU A 128 -15.02 0.86 0.92
C LEU A 128 -14.09 2.06 0.80
N LEU A 129 -12.95 1.99 1.48
CA LEU A 129 -11.93 3.03 1.42
C LEU A 129 -10.94 2.71 0.30
N MET A 130 -10.97 3.58 -0.71
CA MET A 130 -9.95 3.68 -1.74
C MET A 130 -9.20 4.98 -1.49
N ASN A 131 -7.90 4.91 -1.16
CA ASN A 131 -7.05 6.10 -0.95
C ASN A 131 -6.97 6.95 -2.24
N ASN A 132 -7.99 7.75 -2.52
CA ASN A 132 -8.09 8.65 -3.65
C ASN A 132 -7.90 10.11 -3.18
N ARG A 133 -7.63 11.05 -4.10
CA ARG A 133 -7.34 12.46 -3.75
C ARG A 133 -8.52 13.21 -3.11
N GLN A 134 -9.74 12.68 -3.15
CA GLN A 134 -10.96 13.39 -2.72
C GLN A 134 -11.71 12.73 -1.55
N GLY A 135 -11.39 11.48 -1.20
CA GLY A 135 -12.03 10.70 -0.14
C GLY A 135 -11.22 10.65 1.16
N PRO A 136 -11.77 10.02 2.22
CA PRO A 136 -11.07 9.82 3.48
C PRO A 136 -9.78 9.03 3.26
N SER A 137 -8.62 9.62 3.61
CA SER A 137 -7.40 8.83 3.71
C SER A 137 -7.52 7.84 4.86
N MET A 138 -7.01 6.61 4.70
CA MET A 138 -7.06 5.61 5.76
C MET A 138 -6.48 6.11 7.09
N SER A 139 -5.37 6.86 7.07
CA SER A 139 -4.78 7.41 8.30
C SER A 139 -5.74 8.30 9.10
N ARG A 140 -6.50 9.16 8.42
CA ARG A 140 -7.51 10.04 9.04
C ARG A 140 -8.69 9.24 9.57
N SER A 141 -9.17 8.26 8.81
CA SER A 141 -10.24 7.36 9.27
C SER A 141 -9.80 6.63 10.54
N LEU A 142 -8.63 5.99 10.54
CA LEU A 142 -8.08 5.31 11.72
C LEU A 142 -7.94 6.26 12.92
N ALA A 143 -7.52 7.51 12.72
CA ALA A 143 -7.44 8.50 13.80
C ALA A 143 -8.80 8.78 14.43
N SER A 144 -9.87 8.93 13.63
CA SER A 144 -11.23 9.12 14.15
C SER A 144 -11.77 7.89 14.88
N GLU A 145 -11.34 6.69 14.49
CA GLU A 145 -11.69 5.45 15.18
C GLU A 145 -11.01 5.37 16.56
N MET A 146 -9.71 5.67 16.61
CA MET A 146 -8.92 5.69 17.85
C MET A 146 -9.46 6.69 18.88
N ALA A 147 -10.09 7.78 18.43
CA ALA A 147 -10.63 8.82 19.30
C ALA A 147 -11.66 8.32 20.33
N SER A 148 -12.36 7.21 20.06
CA SER A 148 -13.40 6.66 20.94
C SER A 148 -13.24 5.17 21.29
N ALA A 149 -12.21 4.51 20.76
CA ALA A 149 -11.96 3.09 21.01
C ALA A 149 -11.56 2.82 22.49
N ASN A 150 -12.03 1.70 23.03
CA ASN A 150 -11.60 1.17 24.33
C ASN A 150 -10.49 0.11 24.16
N GLU A 151 -10.50 -0.61 23.05
CA GLU A 151 -9.44 -1.55 22.69
C GLU A 151 -9.14 -1.45 21.20
N ILE A 152 -7.85 -1.46 20.85
CA ILE A 152 -7.35 -1.33 19.49
C ILE A 152 -6.49 -2.54 19.21
N SER A 153 -6.91 -3.39 18.28
CA SER A 153 -6.24 -4.64 17.92
C SER A 153 -5.79 -4.58 16.48
N ILE A 154 -4.48 -4.65 16.26
CA ILE A 154 -3.83 -4.39 14.97
C ILE A 154 -3.08 -5.66 14.55
N ILE A 155 -3.31 -6.13 13.34
CA ILE A 155 -2.57 -7.25 12.74
C ILE A 155 -2.06 -6.82 11.38
N VAL A 156 -0.74 -6.70 11.21
CA VAL A 156 -0.13 -6.23 9.97
C VAL A 156 1.14 -7.01 9.64
N SER A 157 1.35 -7.31 8.36
CA SER A 157 2.50 -8.11 7.94
C SER A 157 3.83 -7.36 8.06
N PHE A 158 3.81 -6.03 8.04
CA PHE A 158 4.98 -5.23 8.38
C PHE A 158 4.66 -3.85 8.97
N ILE A 159 5.63 -3.34 9.73
CA ILE A 159 5.54 -2.05 10.42
C ILE A 159 6.72 -1.16 10.04
N MET A 160 6.42 -0.01 9.41
CA MET A 160 7.41 0.99 9.00
C MET A 160 7.34 2.22 9.89
N TRP A 161 8.48 2.85 10.17
CA TRP A 161 8.54 4.09 10.96
C TRP A 161 7.68 5.20 10.35
N SER A 162 7.67 5.31 9.02
CA SER A 162 6.85 6.28 8.29
C SER A 162 5.35 6.12 8.57
N GLY A 163 4.88 4.89 8.81
CA GLY A 163 3.47 4.62 9.13
C GLY A 163 3.16 4.88 10.59
N VAL A 164 4.00 4.36 11.51
CA VAL A 164 3.86 4.58 12.96
C VAL A 164 3.74 6.06 13.28
N ARG A 165 4.58 6.91 12.67
CA ARG A 165 4.54 8.37 12.88
C ARG A 165 3.18 9.02 12.62
N LEU A 166 2.39 8.50 11.69
CA LEU A 166 1.06 9.03 11.39
C LEU A 166 0.04 8.67 12.48
N LEU A 167 0.21 7.51 13.12
CA LEU A 167 -0.73 6.97 14.10
C LEU A 167 -0.35 7.34 15.54
N LEU A 168 0.90 7.70 15.81
CA LEU A 168 1.40 8.01 17.16
C LEU A 168 0.52 8.99 17.95
N PRO A 169 0.04 10.12 17.39
CA PRO A 169 -0.81 11.04 18.14
C PRO A 169 -2.12 10.38 18.63
N GLY A 170 -2.81 9.66 17.73
CA GLY A 170 -4.08 9.00 18.05
C GLY A 170 -3.92 7.80 18.98
N LEU A 171 -2.86 7.01 18.81
CA LEU A 171 -2.54 5.91 19.72
C LEU A 171 -2.22 6.41 21.13
N ARG A 172 -1.45 7.51 21.24
CA ARG A 172 -1.11 8.13 22.52
C ARG A 172 -2.36 8.64 23.23
N GLU A 173 -3.22 9.36 22.53
CA GLU A 173 -4.49 9.85 23.11
C GLU A 173 -5.41 8.70 23.56
N ALA A 174 -5.47 7.62 22.77
CA ALA A 174 -6.25 6.44 23.15
C ALA A 174 -5.70 5.78 24.43
N ILE A 175 -4.38 5.60 24.51
CA ILE A 175 -3.72 5.00 25.69
C ILE A 175 -3.84 5.91 26.92
N ASP A 176 -3.67 7.22 26.76
CA ASP A 176 -3.83 8.21 27.85
C ASP A 176 -5.28 8.19 28.41
N ARG A 177 -6.28 7.84 27.58
CA ARG A 177 -7.67 7.60 27.99
C ARG A 177 -7.89 6.24 28.67
N GLY A 178 -6.87 5.37 28.69
CA GLY A 178 -6.93 4.02 29.23
C GLY A 178 -7.32 2.94 28.21
N ALA A 179 -7.26 3.22 26.92
CA ALA A 179 -7.48 2.20 25.90
C ALA A 179 -6.33 1.19 25.84
N ARG A 180 -6.65 -0.08 25.61
CA ARG A 180 -5.65 -1.13 25.39
C ARG A 180 -5.27 -1.23 23.92
N VAL A 181 -3.98 -1.23 23.60
CA VAL A 181 -3.49 -1.36 22.21
C VAL A 181 -2.67 -2.63 22.06
N ARG A 182 -3.07 -3.51 21.14
CA ARG A 182 -2.45 -4.81 20.84
C ARG A 182 -2.02 -4.87 19.39
N VAL A 183 -0.78 -5.27 19.13
CA VAL A 183 -0.20 -5.31 17.78
C VAL A 183 0.42 -6.68 17.49
N LEU A 184 -0.03 -7.34 16.43
CA LEU A 184 0.56 -8.55 15.88
C LEU A 184 1.32 -8.23 14.60
N THR A 185 2.56 -8.69 14.49
CA THR A 185 3.35 -8.59 13.27
C THR A 185 4.29 -9.78 13.08
N THR A 186 4.98 -9.86 11.95
CA THR A 186 5.92 -10.94 11.62
C THR A 186 7.23 -10.40 11.08
N THR A 187 8.29 -11.21 11.16
CA THR A 187 9.59 -10.91 10.54
C THR A 187 9.74 -11.52 9.15
N TYR A 188 8.78 -12.32 8.66
CA TYR A 188 8.94 -13.15 7.45
C TYR A 188 9.51 -12.43 6.21
N MET A 189 9.10 -11.17 5.95
CA MET A 189 9.60 -10.40 4.79
C MET A 189 10.79 -9.48 5.11
N GLY A 190 11.22 -9.39 6.37
CA GLY A 190 12.31 -8.49 6.79
C GLY A 190 12.00 -6.99 6.65
N ALA A 191 10.76 -6.60 6.30
CA ALA A 191 10.36 -5.23 6.04
C ALA A 191 10.15 -4.40 7.32
N THR A 192 9.69 -5.03 8.41
CA THR A 192 9.48 -4.36 9.70
C THR A 192 10.75 -3.68 10.21
N GLN A 193 10.61 -2.50 10.81
CA GLN A 193 11.72 -1.73 11.37
C GLN A 193 11.71 -1.77 12.90
N VAL A 194 12.83 -2.14 13.52
CA VAL A 194 12.99 -2.22 14.98
C VAL A 194 12.55 -0.91 15.66
N ARG A 195 13.05 0.24 15.17
CA ARG A 195 12.65 1.56 15.66
C ARG A 195 11.13 1.80 15.65
N ALA A 196 10.43 1.26 14.65
CA ALA A 196 9.00 1.45 14.52
C ALA A 196 8.23 0.62 15.55
N VAL A 197 8.68 -0.61 15.81
CA VAL A 197 8.15 -1.46 16.88
C VAL A 197 8.45 -0.86 18.25
N ASP A 198 9.68 -0.39 18.47
CA ASP A 198 10.08 0.26 19.74
C ASP A 198 9.18 1.46 20.05
N ALA A 199 8.88 2.29 19.07
CA ALA A 199 8.00 3.45 19.27
C ALA A 199 6.55 3.08 19.63
N LEU A 200 6.06 1.92 19.19
CA LEU A 200 4.75 1.40 19.62
C LEU A 200 4.80 0.96 21.09
N ILE A 201 5.89 0.30 21.52
CA ILE A 201 6.10 -0.03 22.93
C ILE A 201 6.21 1.24 23.78
N GLU A 202 6.97 2.24 23.32
CA GLU A 202 7.18 3.51 24.03
C GLU A 202 5.89 4.28 24.28
N VAL A 203 4.91 4.19 23.37
CA VAL A 203 3.59 4.82 23.57
C VAL A 203 2.66 3.99 24.46
N GLY A 204 3.03 2.75 24.79
CA GLY A 204 2.27 1.86 25.68
C GLY A 204 1.50 0.74 24.98
N ALA A 205 1.77 0.44 23.71
CA ALA A 205 1.16 -0.69 23.02
C ALA A 205 1.82 -2.02 23.41
N GLU A 206 1.04 -3.09 23.44
CA GLU A 206 1.53 -4.47 23.55
C GLU A 206 1.84 -4.98 22.14
N VAL A 207 3.09 -5.39 21.87
CA VAL A 207 3.46 -5.96 20.57
C VAL A 207 3.87 -7.43 20.71
N ARG A 208 3.29 -8.29 19.86
CA ARG A 208 3.71 -9.67 19.67
C ARG A 208 4.19 -9.91 18.25
N ILE A 209 5.30 -10.63 18.13
CA ILE A 209 6.00 -10.85 16.87
C ILE A 209 6.11 -12.34 16.59
N ASN A 210 5.75 -12.75 15.39
CA ASN A 210 6.04 -14.08 14.88
C ASN A 210 7.36 -14.09 14.10
N TYR A 211 8.33 -14.85 14.62
CA TYR A 211 9.69 -14.99 14.09
C TYR A 211 9.84 -16.16 13.11
N ASP A 212 8.82 -16.99 12.93
CA ASP A 212 8.84 -18.11 12.00
C ASP A 212 8.86 -17.61 10.56
N THR A 213 9.93 -17.96 9.84
CA THR A 213 10.15 -17.60 8.43
C THR A 213 9.79 -18.72 7.46
N GLN A 214 9.46 -19.92 7.95
CA GLN A 214 9.26 -21.14 7.16
C GLN A 214 7.82 -21.68 7.24
N GLY A 215 7.07 -21.33 8.28
CA GLY A 215 5.66 -21.72 8.48
C GLY A 215 4.64 -20.92 7.66
N THR A 216 3.38 -20.94 8.10
CA THR A 216 2.26 -20.25 7.44
C THR A 216 2.49 -18.74 7.41
N ARG A 217 2.65 -18.19 6.20
CA ARG A 217 2.91 -16.76 5.99
C ARG A 217 1.70 -15.92 6.39
N LEU A 218 1.75 -15.27 7.55
CA LEU A 218 0.75 -14.29 7.94
C LEU A 218 0.91 -13.02 7.06
N HIS A 219 0.05 -12.88 6.07
CA HIS A 219 -0.05 -11.65 5.25
C HIS A 219 -1.33 -10.84 5.55
N ALA A 220 -1.90 -11.03 6.75
CA ALA A 220 -3.09 -10.33 7.19
C ALA A 220 -2.81 -8.85 7.48
N LYS A 221 -3.82 -8.01 7.20
CA LYS A 221 -3.81 -6.57 7.43
C LYS A 221 -5.19 -6.19 7.92
N GLY A 222 -5.26 -5.96 9.22
CA GLY A 222 -6.51 -5.81 9.91
C GLY A 222 -6.38 -4.86 11.09
N TRP A 223 -7.41 -4.07 11.31
CA TRP A 223 -7.51 -3.11 12.40
C TRP A 223 -8.88 -3.29 13.03
N LEU A 224 -8.95 -3.54 14.34
CA LEU A 224 -10.19 -3.71 15.07
C LEU A 224 -10.23 -2.68 16.20
N PHE A 225 -11.33 -1.93 16.25
CA PHE A 225 -11.60 -0.89 17.22
C PHE A 225 -12.83 -1.29 18.02
N GLU A 226 -12.61 -1.76 19.24
CA GLU A 226 -13.68 -2.24 20.11
C GLU A 226 -14.13 -1.12 21.05
N ARG A 227 -15.45 -1.04 21.22
CA ARG A 227 -16.11 -0.03 22.05
C ARG A 227 -17.15 -0.69 22.94
N HIS A 228 -17.18 -0.29 24.20
CA HIS A 228 -18.21 -0.75 25.15
C HIS A 228 -19.62 -0.29 24.74
N SER A 229 -19.73 0.75 23.91
CA SER A 229 -21.00 1.23 23.35
C SER A 229 -21.64 0.28 22.33
N GLY A 230 -20.96 -0.79 21.92
CA GLY A 230 -21.44 -1.70 20.87
C GLY A 230 -21.15 -1.22 19.44
N LEU A 231 -20.73 0.04 19.25
CA LEU A 231 -20.37 0.61 17.94
C LEU A 231 -18.94 0.27 17.51
N SER A 232 -18.58 -1.01 17.64
CA SER A 232 -17.24 -1.50 17.27
C SER A 232 -17.10 -1.59 15.75
N THR A 233 -15.87 -1.40 15.26
CA THR A 233 -15.58 -1.28 13.84
C THR A 233 -14.29 -2.02 13.52
N ALA A 234 -14.15 -2.50 12.28
CA ALA A 234 -12.90 -3.10 11.82
C ALA A 234 -12.59 -2.72 10.38
N TYR A 235 -11.32 -2.81 10.02
CA TYR A 235 -10.81 -2.61 8.68
C TYR A 235 -10.07 -3.88 8.26
N VAL A 236 -10.32 -4.36 7.05
CA VAL A 236 -9.58 -5.44 6.39
C VAL A 236 -9.22 -4.99 4.99
N GLY A 237 -7.97 -5.15 4.59
CA GLY A 237 -7.56 -4.70 3.27
C GLY A 237 -6.11 -4.99 2.91
N SER A 238 -5.56 -4.18 2.00
CA SER A 238 -4.18 -4.29 1.52
C SER A 238 -3.19 -3.45 2.33
N SER A 239 -3.65 -2.66 3.30
CA SER A 239 -2.84 -1.61 3.91
C SER A 239 -2.08 -2.02 5.17
N ASN A 240 -0.75 -2.03 5.07
CA ASN A 240 0.16 -2.17 6.20
C ASN A 240 0.39 -0.84 6.92
N MET A 241 1.10 -0.87 8.05
CA MET A 241 1.48 0.32 8.80
C MET A 241 2.67 1.04 8.12
N SER A 242 2.42 1.67 6.96
CA SER A 242 3.37 2.50 6.22
C SER A 242 2.72 3.76 5.63
N HIS A 243 3.50 4.79 5.32
CA HIS A 243 2.94 6.03 4.74
C HIS A 243 2.33 5.78 3.35
N ALA A 244 2.99 4.96 2.52
CA ALA A 244 2.49 4.60 1.22
C ALA A 244 1.10 3.95 1.33
N ALA A 245 0.97 2.91 2.16
CA ALA A 245 -0.28 2.18 2.33
C ALA A 245 -1.43 3.01 2.93
N MET A 246 -1.13 4.01 3.78
CA MET A 246 -2.18 4.76 4.49
C MET A 246 -2.60 6.08 3.81
N ASN A 247 -1.77 6.66 2.93
CA ASN A 247 -2.00 8.00 2.38
C ASN A 247 -1.88 8.15 0.86
N VAL A 248 -1.06 7.33 0.18
CA VAL A 248 -0.65 7.63 -1.22
C VAL A 248 -0.88 6.45 -2.17
N GLY A 249 -0.82 5.22 -1.66
CA GLY A 249 -0.98 4.00 -2.44
C GLY A 249 -2.43 3.74 -2.80
N GLN A 250 -2.65 3.15 -3.98
CA GLN A 250 -3.96 2.61 -4.38
C GLN A 250 -4.27 1.38 -3.55
N GLU A 251 -4.99 1.58 -2.48
CA GLU A 251 -5.21 0.61 -1.43
C GLU A 251 -6.69 0.44 -1.21
N TRP A 252 -7.14 -0.79 -1.07
CA TRP A 252 -8.54 -1.12 -0.88
C TRP A 252 -8.70 -1.65 0.54
N ASN A 253 -9.52 -0.96 1.33
CA ASN A 253 -9.84 -1.37 2.68
C ASN A 253 -11.35 -1.39 2.85
N VAL A 254 -11.88 -2.51 3.30
CA VAL A 254 -13.27 -2.62 3.70
C VAL A 254 -13.37 -2.29 5.17
N ARG A 255 -14.13 -1.25 5.49
CA ARG A 255 -14.56 -0.92 6.84
C ARG A 255 -15.85 -1.67 7.13
N MET A 256 -15.88 -2.38 8.25
CA MET A 256 -17.01 -3.16 8.74
C MET A 256 -17.53 -2.54 10.04
N SER A 257 -18.84 -2.34 10.12
CA SER A 257 -19.53 -1.91 11.33
C SER A 257 -20.15 -3.10 12.08
N ALA A 258 -20.11 -3.08 13.42
CA ALA A 258 -20.82 -4.05 14.26
C ALA A 258 -22.35 -4.01 14.06
N VAL A 259 -22.91 -2.87 13.64
CA VAL A 259 -24.35 -2.69 13.43
C VAL A 259 -24.81 -3.40 12.16
N GLU A 260 -24.09 -3.21 11.06
CA GLU A 260 -24.46 -3.82 9.77
C GLU A 260 -23.92 -5.24 9.60
N THR A 261 -22.72 -5.52 10.14
CA THR A 261 -21.99 -6.77 9.90
C THR A 261 -21.51 -7.46 11.18
N PRO A 262 -22.39 -7.68 12.19
CA PRO A 262 -21.98 -8.20 13.50
C PRO A 262 -21.23 -9.54 13.43
N HIS A 263 -21.70 -10.44 12.56
CA HIS A 263 -21.09 -11.75 12.33
C HIS A 263 -19.66 -11.69 11.77
N LEU A 264 -19.36 -10.73 10.88
CA LEU A 264 -18.01 -10.56 10.34
C LEU A 264 -17.06 -10.03 11.42
N LEU A 265 -17.54 -9.09 12.24
CA LEU A 265 -16.75 -8.55 13.34
C LEU A 265 -16.45 -9.60 14.42
N GLN A 266 -17.44 -10.46 14.73
CA GLN A 266 -17.24 -11.59 15.64
C GLN A 266 -16.20 -12.58 15.10
N LYS A 267 -16.24 -12.88 13.79
CA LYS A 267 -15.25 -13.74 13.14
C LYS A 267 -13.86 -13.10 13.17
N PHE A 268 -13.74 -11.81 12.88
CA PHE A 268 -12.47 -11.08 12.97
C PHE A 268 -11.91 -11.18 14.40
N ARG A 269 -12.74 -10.87 15.41
CA ARG A 269 -12.36 -10.96 16.82
C ARG A 269 -11.84 -12.36 17.15
N ALA A 270 -12.58 -13.41 16.80
CA ALA A 270 -12.19 -14.79 17.06
C ALA A 270 -10.84 -15.16 16.42
N VAL A 271 -10.60 -14.72 15.18
CA VAL A 271 -9.32 -14.93 14.48
C VAL A 271 -8.18 -14.18 15.16
N PHE A 272 -8.37 -12.90 15.50
CA PHE A 272 -7.37 -12.10 16.20
C PHE A 272 -7.04 -12.70 17.58
N THR A 273 -8.06 -13.03 18.38
CA THR A 273 -7.92 -13.68 19.69
C THR A 273 -7.18 -15.01 19.57
N SER A 274 -7.45 -15.81 18.54
CA SER A 274 -6.69 -17.06 18.30
C SER A 274 -5.20 -16.79 18.13
N PHE A 275 -4.81 -15.80 17.31
CA PHE A 275 -3.39 -15.44 17.16
C PHE A 275 -2.79 -14.81 18.42
N TRP A 276 -3.58 -14.03 19.17
CA TRP A 276 -3.11 -13.34 20.36
C TRP A 276 -2.96 -14.27 21.56
N ASP A 277 -3.93 -15.13 21.85
CA ASP A 277 -3.96 -15.90 23.10
C ASP A 277 -3.31 -17.28 22.98
N ASN A 278 -3.17 -17.84 21.78
CA ASN A 278 -2.60 -19.18 21.58
C ASN A 278 -1.10 -19.12 21.29
N PRO A 279 -0.21 -19.54 22.22
CA PRO A 279 1.23 -19.56 22.01
C PRO A 279 1.66 -20.47 20.84
N GLY A 280 0.85 -21.48 20.51
CA GLY A 280 1.11 -22.41 19.40
C GLY A 280 1.08 -21.75 18.01
N ASN A 281 0.57 -20.52 17.90
CA ASN A 281 0.58 -19.75 16.66
C ASN A 281 1.89 -18.98 16.41
N GLY A 282 2.89 -19.12 17.29
CA GLY A 282 4.25 -18.59 17.09
C GLY A 282 4.41 -17.09 17.34
N PHE A 283 3.41 -16.42 17.91
CA PHE A 283 3.50 -15.00 18.29
C PHE A 283 4.04 -14.85 19.71
N GLU A 284 5.20 -14.20 19.83
CA GLU A 284 5.89 -14.00 21.10
C GLU A 284 5.85 -12.52 21.51
N MET A 285 5.70 -12.25 22.80
CA MET A 285 5.73 -10.89 23.35
C MET A 285 7.10 -10.26 23.14
N TYR A 286 7.13 -9.08 22.51
CA TYR A 286 8.32 -8.24 22.36
C TYR A 286 8.33 -7.18 23.46
N ASP A 287 9.32 -7.25 24.36
CA ASP A 287 9.46 -6.28 25.46
C ASP A 287 10.94 -5.96 25.70
N PRO A 288 11.48 -4.97 24.98
CA PRO A 288 12.89 -4.61 25.10
C PRO A 288 13.22 -3.89 26.41
N ALA A 289 12.21 -3.42 27.17
CA ALA A 289 12.43 -2.78 28.46
C ALA A 289 12.77 -3.81 29.55
N THR A 290 12.11 -4.97 29.54
CA THR A 290 12.40 -6.07 30.47
C THR A 290 13.40 -7.07 29.91
N ARG A 291 13.44 -7.26 28.58
CA ARG A 291 14.32 -8.19 27.86
C ARG A 291 15.08 -7.46 26.74
N PRO A 292 16.19 -6.76 27.06
CA PRO A 292 16.95 -5.99 26.06
C PRO A 292 17.40 -6.81 24.84
N SER A 293 17.64 -8.11 25.02
CA SER A 293 17.97 -9.05 23.94
C SER A 293 16.89 -9.17 22.86
N ASP A 294 15.64 -8.78 23.14
CA ASP A 294 14.56 -8.81 22.17
C ASP A 294 14.87 -7.90 20.97
N ARG A 295 15.54 -6.75 21.18
CA ARG A 295 16.00 -5.86 20.09
C ARG A 295 16.97 -6.57 19.15
N ASP A 296 17.97 -7.23 19.72
CA ASP A 296 18.99 -7.96 18.95
C ASP A 296 18.38 -9.17 18.23
N ARG A 297 17.47 -9.90 18.90
CA ARG A 297 16.73 -11.00 18.31
C ARG A 297 15.87 -10.53 17.14
N LEU A 298 15.14 -9.43 17.29
CA LEU A 298 14.32 -8.86 16.23
C LEU A 298 15.18 -8.36 15.07
N ALA A 299 16.26 -7.63 15.35
CA ALA A 299 17.20 -7.19 14.32
C ALA A 299 17.82 -8.37 13.56
N SER A 300 18.23 -9.41 14.28
CA SER A 300 18.79 -10.64 13.72
C SER A 300 17.76 -11.40 12.88
N ALA A 301 16.54 -11.60 13.38
CA ALA A 301 15.48 -12.29 12.65
C ALA A 301 15.06 -11.52 11.40
N LEU A 302 14.99 -10.19 11.45
CA LEU A 302 14.76 -9.36 10.26
C LEU A 302 15.94 -9.43 9.29
N GLY A 303 17.18 -9.48 9.79
CA GLY A 303 18.39 -9.68 8.99
C GLY A 303 18.48 -11.07 8.34
N LEU A 304 18.04 -12.12 9.04
CA LEU A 304 17.96 -13.50 8.55
C LEU A 304 16.80 -13.69 7.59
N ALA A 305 15.62 -13.12 7.88
CA ALA A 305 14.55 -13.03 6.89
C ALA A 305 15.05 -12.30 5.65
N ARG A 306 15.96 -11.32 5.84
CA ARG A 306 16.70 -10.68 4.76
C ARG A 306 17.82 -11.53 4.11
N GLY A 307 18.16 -12.71 4.61
CA GLY A 307 19.33 -13.46 4.13
C GLY A 307 19.19 -14.98 4.01
N GLY A 308 18.08 -15.58 4.44
CA GLY A 308 17.90 -17.02 4.68
C GLY A 308 17.25 -17.83 3.56
N THR A 309 16.92 -17.22 2.43
CA THR A 309 16.59 -17.96 1.19
C THR A 309 17.85 -18.12 0.36
N VAL A 310 18.27 -19.37 0.12
CA VAL A 310 19.34 -19.70 -0.83
C VAL A 310 19.04 -19.03 -2.17
N GLN A 311 19.99 -18.20 -2.62
CA GLN A 311 19.92 -17.22 -3.71
C GLN A 311 18.99 -16.01 -3.48
N ALA A 312 19.35 -15.18 -2.51
CA ALA A 312 19.83 -13.81 -2.73
C ALA A 312 19.80 -13.07 -1.39
N PRO A 313 20.80 -12.24 -1.06
CA PRO A 313 20.63 -11.29 0.03
C PRO A 313 19.41 -10.42 -0.33
N LEU A 314 18.44 -10.28 0.57
CA LEU A 314 17.50 -9.15 0.56
C LEU A 314 18.29 -7.88 0.90
N ASN A 315 19.12 -7.51 -0.07
CA ASN A 315 19.07 -6.16 -0.58
C ASN A 315 17.59 -5.87 -0.79
N VAL A 316 17.04 -4.89 -0.07
CA VAL A 316 16.48 -3.63 -0.59
C VAL A 316 16.14 -3.64 -2.09
N ASP A 317 15.70 -4.74 -2.67
CA ASP A 317 15.53 -5.00 -4.10
C ASP A 317 14.22 -5.81 -4.33
N GLU A 318 13.18 -5.58 -3.51
CA GLU A 318 11.84 -6.07 -3.83
C GLU A 318 11.40 -5.42 -5.15
N ILE A 319 11.60 -6.13 -6.26
CA ILE A 319 10.90 -5.86 -7.51
C ILE A 319 9.43 -5.78 -7.11
N LEU A 320 8.88 -4.56 -7.13
CA LEU A 320 7.49 -4.32 -6.79
C LEU A 320 6.64 -5.30 -7.60
N PRO A 321 5.59 -5.93 -7.03
CA PRO A 321 4.70 -6.81 -7.78
C PRO A 321 3.88 -6.08 -8.86
N TYR A 322 4.13 -4.79 -9.07
CA TYR A 322 3.51 -3.92 -10.05
C TYR A 322 4.54 -3.56 -11.12
N ASP A 323 4.11 -3.47 -12.38
CA ASP A 323 4.90 -2.85 -13.42
C ASP A 323 5.19 -1.40 -13.04
N ILE A 324 6.46 -1.10 -12.81
CA ILE A 324 6.89 0.29 -12.79
C ILE A 324 6.88 0.73 -14.24
N GLU A 325 5.96 1.63 -14.58
CA GLU A 325 5.92 2.28 -15.87
C GLU A 325 6.43 3.72 -15.75
N PRO A 326 7.06 4.26 -16.82
CA PRO A 326 7.48 5.64 -16.84
C PRO A 326 6.27 6.57 -16.72
N LEU A 327 6.39 7.60 -15.88
CA LEU A 327 5.40 8.67 -15.77
C LEU A 327 5.25 9.39 -17.13
N PRO A 328 4.14 10.11 -17.40
CA PRO A 328 3.91 10.77 -18.69
C PRO A 328 5.08 11.65 -19.15
N PHE A 329 5.65 12.46 -18.26
CA PHE A 329 6.81 13.28 -18.58
C PHE A 329 8.07 12.45 -18.84
N GLN A 330 8.24 11.30 -18.17
CA GLN A 330 9.36 10.39 -18.42
C GLN A 330 9.20 9.70 -19.78
N GLN A 331 7.96 9.45 -20.22
CA GLN A 331 7.69 8.93 -21.57
C GLN A 331 8.12 9.93 -22.64
N GLU A 332 7.77 11.21 -22.48
CA GLU A 332 8.22 12.29 -23.36
C GLU A 332 9.76 12.40 -23.39
N MET A 333 10.41 12.36 -22.23
CA MET A 333 11.87 12.34 -22.14
C MET A 333 12.50 11.12 -22.84
N LEU A 334 11.88 9.94 -22.75
CA LEU A 334 12.35 8.75 -23.46
C LEU A 334 12.16 8.88 -24.98
N GLU A 335 11.06 9.50 -25.41
CA GLU A 335 10.81 9.79 -26.83
C GLU A 335 11.80 10.81 -27.39
N ASP A 336 12.18 11.82 -26.61
CA ASP A 336 13.25 12.74 -26.97
C ASP A 336 14.58 12.00 -27.16
N LEU A 337 14.96 11.13 -26.22
CA LEU A 337 16.16 10.30 -26.32
C LEU A 337 16.15 9.40 -27.56
N ASP A 338 14.98 8.84 -27.90
CA ASP A 338 14.81 8.05 -29.12
C ASP A 338 14.96 8.91 -30.39
N ARG A 339 14.35 10.10 -30.40
CA ARG A 339 14.46 11.07 -31.51
C ARG A 339 15.90 11.49 -31.74
N GLU A 340 16.65 11.77 -30.68
CA GLU A 340 18.08 12.08 -30.73
C GLU A 340 18.88 11.00 -31.46
N ARG A 341 18.58 9.73 -31.20
CA ARG A 341 19.33 8.59 -31.75
C ARG A 341 18.89 8.21 -33.15
N GLU A 342 17.59 8.22 -33.42
CA GLU A 342 17.02 7.70 -34.67
C GLU A 342 16.96 8.76 -35.76
N VAL A 343 16.63 10.01 -35.40
CA VAL A 343 16.50 11.12 -36.36
C VAL A 343 17.84 11.84 -36.54
N PHE A 344 18.51 12.17 -35.43
CA PHE A 344 19.72 12.99 -35.47
C PHE A 344 21.02 12.19 -35.38
N GLY A 345 20.94 10.88 -35.11
CA GLY A 345 22.12 10.01 -34.97
C GLY A 345 22.98 10.30 -33.74
N ARG A 346 22.50 11.12 -32.81
CA ARG A 346 23.22 11.56 -31.61
C ARG A 346 23.03 10.54 -30.49
N ARG A 347 24.12 9.87 -30.12
CA ARG A 347 24.12 8.79 -29.11
C ARG A 347 24.79 9.16 -27.78
N ARG A 348 25.31 10.39 -27.69
CA ARG A 348 25.75 11.01 -26.44
C ARG A 348 24.67 12.01 -26.07
N ASN A 349 23.90 11.72 -25.02
CA ASN A 349 22.75 12.53 -24.66
C ASN A 349 22.85 13.00 -23.20
N LEU A 350 22.79 14.32 -23.00
CA LEU A 350 22.67 14.92 -21.68
C LEU A 350 21.19 15.03 -21.29
N VAL A 351 20.85 14.53 -20.12
CA VAL A 351 19.52 14.61 -19.53
C VAL A 351 19.58 15.54 -18.32
N VAL A 352 18.79 16.60 -18.37
CA VAL A 352 18.63 17.55 -17.27
C VAL A 352 17.29 17.31 -16.60
N ALA A 353 17.31 16.91 -15.33
CA ALA A 353 16.08 16.64 -14.60
C ALA A 353 16.21 17.04 -13.13
N ALA A 354 15.20 17.71 -12.59
CA ALA A 354 15.18 18.12 -11.20
C ALA A 354 15.41 16.93 -10.22
N THR A 355 15.91 17.21 -9.02
CA THR A 355 16.06 16.17 -7.99
C THR A 355 14.68 15.62 -7.59
N GLY A 356 14.55 14.30 -7.49
CA GLY A 356 13.29 13.65 -7.14
C GLY A 356 12.39 13.27 -8.33
N THR A 357 12.71 13.66 -9.58
CA THR A 357 11.91 13.30 -10.77
C THR A 357 12.24 11.93 -11.37
N GLY A 358 13.09 11.15 -10.68
CA GLY A 358 13.39 9.77 -11.08
C GLY A 358 14.40 9.60 -12.22
N LYS A 359 15.43 10.46 -12.32
CA LYS A 359 16.53 10.36 -13.33
C LYS A 359 17.09 8.94 -13.51
N THR A 360 17.28 8.24 -12.40
CA THR A 360 17.80 6.87 -12.42
C THR A 360 16.80 5.85 -12.97
N LEU A 361 15.50 6.04 -12.73
CA LEU A 361 14.44 5.24 -13.34
C LEU A 361 14.34 5.50 -14.84
N LEU A 362 14.46 6.76 -15.26
CA LEU A 362 14.50 7.12 -16.68
C LEU A 362 15.63 6.38 -17.42
N ALA A 363 16.85 6.38 -16.88
CA ALA A 363 17.97 5.64 -17.47
C ALA A 363 17.73 4.12 -17.51
N ALA A 364 17.07 3.57 -16.49
CA ALA A 364 16.70 2.14 -16.47
C ALA A 364 15.64 1.81 -17.53
N PHE A 365 14.65 2.68 -17.73
CA PHE A 365 13.63 2.53 -18.77
C PHE A 365 14.20 2.66 -20.18
N ASP A 366 15.12 3.60 -20.37
CA ASP A 366 15.84 3.78 -21.62
C ASP A 366 16.67 2.54 -21.98
N TYR A 367 17.41 1.99 -21.02
CA TYR A 367 18.13 0.73 -21.21
C TYR A 367 17.19 -0.45 -21.48
N ARG A 368 16.03 -0.53 -20.82
CA ARG A 368 15.00 -1.55 -21.11
C ARG A 368 14.49 -1.46 -22.56
N ARG A 369 14.25 -0.23 -23.07
CA ARG A 369 13.86 -0.02 -24.48
C ARG A 369 14.94 -0.52 -25.44
N LEU A 370 16.22 -0.23 -25.16
CA LEU A 370 17.35 -0.72 -25.95
C LEU A 370 17.41 -2.26 -26.00
N VAL A 371 17.25 -2.93 -24.85
CA VAL A 371 17.23 -4.39 -24.77
C VAL A 371 16.10 -4.97 -25.61
N ARG A 372 14.88 -4.43 -25.46
CA ARG A 372 13.70 -4.90 -26.21
C ARG A 372 13.87 -4.72 -27.72
N ARG A 373 14.39 -3.58 -28.20
CA ARG A 373 14.64 -3.38 -29.63
C ARG A 373 15.61 -4.42 -30.19
N GLN A 374 16.68 -4.75 -29.47
CA GLN A 374 17.62 -5.77 -29.92
C GLN A 374 16.99 -7.17 -29.98
N GLU A 375 16.10 -7.49 -29.03
CA GLU A 375 15.33 -8.75 -29.03
C GLU A 375 14.37 -8.79 -30.24
N GLU A 376 13.68 -7.69 -30.53
CA GLU A 376 12.71 -7.56 -31.64
C GLU A 376 13.38 -7.58 -33.03
N GLU A 377 14.58 -7.02 -33.17
CA GLU A 377 15.36 -7.03 -34.41
C GLU A 377 15.93 -8.43 -34.76
N GLY A 378 15.64 -9.47 -33.96
CA GLY A 378 16.06 -10.85 -34.20
C GLY A 378 17.58 -11.03 -34.13
N VAL A 379 18.29 -10.06 -33.56
CA VAL A 379 19.74 -10.13 -33.40
C VAL A 379 20.00 -11.02 -32.19
N GLU A 380 20.44 -12.25 -32.43
CA GLU A 380 20.86 -13.21 -31.40
C GLU A 380 22.16 -12.71 -30.72
N ARG A 381 22.06 -11.61 -30.00
CA ARG A 381 23.15 -10.93 -29.30
C ARG A 381 22.91 -10.98 -27.81
N ARG A 382 24.01 -11.08 -27.07
CA ARG A 382 24.08 -10.83 -25.64
C ARG A 382 23.42 -9.48 -25.31
N ARG A 383 22.82 -9.38 -24.11
CA ARG A 383 22.34 -8.09 -23.57
C ARG A 383 23.47 -7.03 -23.62
N PRO A 384 23.16 -5.75 -23.93
CA PRO A 384 24.17 -4.68 -24.03
C PRO A 384 24.94 -4.53 -22.71
N ARG A 385 26.26 -4.52 -22.74
CA ARG A 385 27.05 -4.33 -21.51
C ARG A 385 26.84 -2.93 -20.94
N LEU A 386 26.63 -2.84 -19.64
CA LEU A 386 26.27 -1.60 -18.95
C LEU A 386 27.34 -1.17 -17.95
N LEU A 387 27.72 0.10 -17.97
CA LEU A 387 28.49 0.74 -16.91
C LEU A 387 27.73 1.95 -16.36
N TYR A 388 27.30 1.88 -15.12
CA TYR A 388 26.71 2.99 -14.37
C TYR A 388 27.76 3.59 -13.44
N VAL A 389 28.00 4.89 -13.56
CA VAL A 389 29.04 5.60 -12.81
C VAL A 389 28.43 6.69 -11.96
N ALA A 390 28.76 6.70 -10.67
CA ALA A 390 28.38 7.75 -9.73
C ALA A 390 29.50 7.99 -8.70
N HIS A 391 29.33 9.02 -7.86
CA HIS A 391 30.34 9.41 -6.89
C HIS A 391 30.14 8.80 -5.48
N ARG A 392 28.96 8.27 -5.15
CA ARG A 392 28.65 7.65 -3.83
C ARG A 392 28.18 6.21 -3.97
N ALA A 393 28.61 5.37 -3.05
CA ALA A 393 28.18 3.97 -2.97
C ALA A 393 26.66 3.82 -2.79
N GLU A 394 26.03 4.71 -2.02
CA GLU A 394 24.58 4.71 -1.82
C GLU A 394 23.81 4.94 -3.14
N ILE A 395 24.24 5.90 -3.96
CA ILE A 395 23.64 6.18 -5.28
C ILE A 395 23.76 4.95 -6.18
N LEU A 396 24.92 4.28 -6.18
CA LEU A 396 25.14 3.07 -6.98
C LEU A 396 24.23 1.92 -6.56
N ARG A 397 24.06 1.72 -5.24
CA ARG A 397 23.13 0.70 -4.72
C ARG A 397 21.69 1.01 -5.10
N GLN A 398 21.27 2.28 -5.01
CA GLN A 398 19.93 2.73 -5.42
C GLN A 398 19.73 2.61 -6.95
N ALA A 399 20.73 2.91 -7.75
CA ALA A 399 20.67 2.76 -9.20
C ALA A 399 20.57 1.31 -9.62
N ARG A 400 21.40 0.44 -9.03
CA ARG A 400 21.31 -1.01 -9.26
C ARG A 400 19.92 -1.53 -8.90
N ARG A 401 19.35 -1.08 -7.77
CA ARG A 401 17.96 -1.39 -7.39
C ARG A 401 16.99 -1.02 -8.51
N ALA A 402 17.02 0.24 -8.95
CA ALA A 402 16.10 0.74 -9.99
C ALA A 402 16.17 -0.11 -11.27
N PHE A 403 17.39 -0.43 -11.74
CA PHE A 403 17.59 -1.29 -12.91
C PHE A 403 17.02 -2.69 -12.72
N ARG A 404 17.26 -3.34 -11.57
CA ARG A 404 16.70 -4.67 -11.25
C ARG A 404 15.17 -4.68 -11.30
N HIS A 405 14.53 -3.60 -10.84
CA HIS A 405 13.06 -3.51 -10.85
C HIS A 405 12.54 -3.33 -12.26
N VAL A 406 13.07 -2.35 -12.99
CA VAL A 406 12.62 -2.04 -14.35
C VAL A 406 12.83 -3.20 -15.31
N LEU A 407 13.95 -3.92 -15.16
CA LEU A 407 14.31 -5.08 -15.99
C LEU A 407 13.71 -6.41 -15.50
N ARG A 408 13.04 -6.42 -14.33
CA ARG A 408 12.53 -7.62 -13.67
C ARG A 408 13.59 -8.71 -13.51
N ASP A 409 14.83 -8.31 -13.21
CA ASP A 409 15.97 -9.20 -13.11
C ASP A 409 16.71 -8.93 -11.79
N PRO A 410 16.51 -9.76 -10.75
CA PRO A 410 17.11 -9.55 -9.43
C PRO A 410 18.63 -9.77 -9.43
N ASN A 411 19.18 -10.42 -10.45
CA ASN A 411 20.61 -10.70 -10.58
C ASN A 411 21.34 -9.63 -11.39
N PHE A 412 20.62 -8.65 -11.96
CA PHE A 412 21.20 -7.62 -12.80
C PHE A 412 22.12 -6.68 -12.00
N GLY A 413 23.34 -6.48 -12.50
CA GLY A 413 24.27 -5.49 -11.96
C GLY A 413 25.14 -5.99 -10.80
N GLU A 414 26.44 -5.71 -10.91
CA GLU A 414 27.47 -5.96 -9.91
C GLU A 414 28.07 -4.62 -9.43
N LEU A 415 28.43 -4.52 -8.16
CA LEU A 415 28.99 -3.29 -7.58
C LEU A 415 30.52 -3.28 -7.70
N LEU A 416 31.07 -2.10 -8.00
CA LEU A 416 32.50 -1.80 -7.95
C LEU A 416 32.72 -0.56 -7.06
N VAL A 417 32.58 -0.73 -5.75
CA VAL A 417 32.69 0.34 -4.74
C VAL A 417 32.97 -0.26 -3.36
N ASP A 418 33.60 0.48 -2.45
CA ASP A 418 33.84 0.09 -1.05
C ASP A 418 34.53 -1.29 -0.87
N GLY A 419 35.40 -1.68 -1.81
CA GLY A 419 36.09 -2.97 -1.79
C GLY A 419 35.33 -4.12 -2.47
N GLU A 420 34.08 -3.90 -2.90
CA GLU A 420 33.35 -4.84 -3.75
C GLU A 420 33.95 -4.85 -5.17
N THR A 421 34.09 -6.05 -5.75
CA THR A 421 34.62 -6.24 -7.10
C THR A 421 33.73 -7.16 -7.93
N PRO A 422 33.36 -6.76 -9.16
CA PRO A 422 32.52 -7.57 -10.05
C PRO A 422 33.28 -8.80 -10.58
N GLN A 423 32.56 -9.90 -10.74
CA GLN A 423 33.03 -11.17 -11.28
C GLN A 423 32.97 -11.20 -12.81
N SER A 424 31.86 -10.75 -13.42
CA SER A 424 31.65 -10.83 -14.88
C SER A 424 32.10 -9.55 -15.61
N ASN A 425 32.05 -8.41 -14.92
CA ASN A 425 32.22 -7.06 -15.49
C ASN A 425 31.21 -6.69 -16.60
N GLU A 426 30.10 -7.41 -16.79
CA GLU A 426 29.18 -7.12 -17.90
C GLU A 426 28.16 -6.01 -17.58
N PHE A 427 27.67 -5.96 -16.35
CA PHE A 427 26.73 -4.95 -15.87
C PHE A 427 27.28 -4.37 -14.56
N VAL A 428 27.98 -3.25 -14.63
CA VAL A 428 28.77 -2.74 -13.50
C VAL A 428 28.23 -1.40 -13.01
N PHE A 429 28.06 -1.28 -11.71
CA PHE A 429 27.73 -0.06 -10.99
C PHE A 429 28.97 0.38 -10.21
N ALA A 430 29.76 1.28 -10.80
CA ALA A 430 31.09 1.65 -10.33
C ALA A 430 31.13 3.05 -9.72
N SER A 431 31.86 3.19 -8.62
CA SER A 431 32.21 4.53 -8.16
C SER A 431 33.30 5.10 -9.07
N ILE A 432 33.25 6.41 -9.32
CA ILE A 432 34.31 7.07 -10.10
C ILE A 432 35.69 6.89 -9.44
N GLN A 433 35.74 6.77 -8.11
CA GLN A 433 36.97 6.54 -7.35
C GLN A 433 37.53 5.14 -7.59
N SER A 434 36.65 4.15 -7.75
CA SER A 434 37.03 2.77 -8.06
C SER A 434 37.61 2.62 -9.47
N MET A 435 37.27 3.53 -10.39
CA MET A 435 37.81 3.62 -11.75
C MET A 435 39.21 4.23 -11.76
N ASN A 436 40.14 3.57 -11.05
CA ASN A 436 41.53 4.02 -10.94
C ASN A 436 42.31 3.84 -12.26
N GLU A 437 43.51 4.41 -12.30
CA GLU A 437 44.36 4.45 -13.49
C GLU A 437 44.71 3.05 -14.04
N SER A 438 44.84 2.05 -13.17
CA SER A 438 45.09 0.67 -13.60
C SER A 438 43.88 0.07 -14.31
N ARG A 439 42.66 0.31 -13.79
CA ARG A 439 41.42 -0.16 -14.43
C ARG A 439 41.14 0.58 -15.72
N LEU A 440 41.36 1.89 -15.77
CA LEU A 440 41.20 2.68 -16.98
C LEU A 440 42.16 2.21 -18.10
N ARG A 441 43.41 1.90 -17.77
CA ARG A 441 44.37 1.34 -18.75
C ARG A 441 43.99 -0.03 -19.28
N ALA A 442 43.33 -0.84 -18.46
CA ALA A 442 42.88 -2.18 -18.84
C ALA A 442 41.51 -2.21 -19.54
N LEU A 443 40.78 -1.08 -19.52
CA LEU A 443 39.45 -0.98 -20.11
C LEU A 443 39.57 -0.78 -21.62
N GLU A 444 39.02 -1.71 -22.40
CA GLU A 444 38.86 -1.51 -23.83
C GLU A 444 37.79 -0.43 -24.09
N PRO A 445 38.06 0.58 -24.95
CA PRO A 445 37.16 1.71 -25.15
C PRO A 445 35.70 1.34 -25.47
N ARG A 446 35.50 0.29 -26.28
CA ARG A 446 34.18 -0.17 -26.75
C ARG A 446 33.61 -1.34 -25.95
N TYR A 447 34.17 -1.61 -24.76
CA TYR A 447 33.76 -2.77 -23.97
C TYR A 447 32.31 -2.69 -23.49
N TYR A 448 31.88 -1.51 -23.01
CA TYR A 448 30.51 -1.25 -22.58
C TYR A 448 29.70 -0.66 -23.73
N ASP A 449 28.51 -1.21 -23.95
CA ASP A 449 27.59 -0.76 -24.99
C ASP A 449 26.79 0.47 -24.53
N TYR A 450 26.48 0.55 -23.23
CA TYR A 450 25.65 1.59 -22.62
C TYR A 450 26.30 2.12 -21.35
N ILE A 451 26.61 3.42 -21.31
CA ILE A 451 27.22 4.06 -20.14
C ILE A 451 26.29 5.13 -19.59
N VAL A 452 26.05 5.07 -18.28
CA VAL A 452 25.34 6.12 -17.54
C VAL A 452 26.31 6.80 -16.60
N MET A 453 26.32 8.12 -16.61
CA MET A 453 27.15 8.94 -15.75
C MET A 453 26.25 9.88 -14.95
N ASP A 454 26.02 9.55 -13.68
CA ASP A 454 25.10 10.26 -12.79
C ASP A 454 25.80 11.38 -12.02
N GLU A 455 25.10 12.50 -11.80
CA GLU A 455 25.70 13.75 -11.34
C GLU A 455 26.79 14.28 -12.29
N PHE A 456 26.47 14.29 -13.59
CA PHE A 456 27.39 14.68 -14.67
C PHE A 456 27.93 16.11 -14.54
N HIS A 457 27.33 16.96 -13.71
CA HIS A 457 27.90 18.25 -13.36
C HIS A 457 29.34 18.14 -12.80
N HIS A 458 29.78 16.96 -12.35
CA HIS A 458 31.15 16.64 -11.96
C HIS A 458 32.12 16.31 -13.10
N ALA A 459 31.69 16.27 -14.37
CA ALA A 459 32.49 15.79 -15.50
C ALA A 459 33.86 16.47 -15.69
N GLU A 460 33.97 17.75 -15.30
CA GLU A 460 35.22 18.52 -15.35
C GLU A 460 36.25 18.13 -14.28
N ALA A 461 35.86 17.33 -13.29
CA ALA A 461 36.83 16.77 -12.36
C ALA A 461 37.74 15.80 -13.11
N ARG A 462 39.06 15.89 -12.88
CA ARG A 462 40.08 15.09 -13.57
C ARG A 462 39.83 13.57 -13.53
N THR A 463 39.08 13.07 -12.55
CA THR A 463 38.71 11.65 -12.47
C THR A 463 37.60 11.28 -13.45
N TRP A 464 36.62 12.17 -13.67
CA TRP A 464 35.53 11.98 -14.62
C TRP A 464 36.00 12.14 -16.06
N SER A 465 36.74 13.21 -16.35
CA SER A 465 37.28 13.47 -17.69
C SER A 465 38.15 12.33 -18.20
N ARG A 466 39.01 11.76 -17.33
CA ARG A 466 39.85 10.60 -17.67
C ARG A 466 39.05 9.36 -18.07
N LEU A 467 37.88 9.13 -17.48
CA LEU A 467 37.02 8.02 -17.88
C LEU A 467 36.38 8.31 -19.23
N LEU A 468 35.84 9.52 -19.41
CA LEU A 468 35.20 9.99 -20.65
C LEU A 468 36.14 9.98 -21.86
N GLU A 469 37.42 10.25 -21.67
CA GLU A 469 38.45 10.21 -22.71
C GLU A 469 38.80 8.77 -23.14
N VAL A 470 38.54 7.78 -22.29
CA VAL A 470 38.89 6.36 -22.56
C VAL A 470 37.73 5.59 -23.16
N VAL A 471 36.49 5.88 -22.77
CA VAL A 471 35.31 5.10 -23.20
C VAL A 471 34.72 5.60 -24.52
N ASP A 472 34.28 4.65 -25.35
CA ASP A 472 33.58 4.88 -26.62
C ASP A 472 32.35 3.96 -26.73
N PRO A 473 31.33 4.13 -25.87
CA PRO A 473 30.16 3.26 -25.87
C PRO A 473 29.24 3.56 -27.05
N LYS A 474 28.33 2.63 -27.36
CA LYS A 474 27.28 2.90 -28.36
C LYS A 474 26.34 3.99 -27.90
N ILE A 475 26.00 4.03 -26.61
CA ILE A 475 25.16 5.06 -25.99
C ILE A 475 25.83 5.56 -24.71
N LEU A 476 25.89 6.88 -24.56
CA LEU A 476 26.35 7.56 -23.34
C LEU A 476 25.27 8.52 -22.85
N ILE A 477 24.81 8.31 -21.62
CA ILE A 477 23.85 9.17 -20.94
C ILE A 477 24.53 9.91 -19.79
N GLY A 478 24.50 11.25 -19.84
CA GLY A 478 24.81 12.09 -18.69
C GLY A 478 23.54 12.47 -17.95
N LEU A 479 23.45 12.21 -16.66
CA LEU A 479 22.32 12.63 -15.83
C LEU A 479 22.77 13.79 -14.93
N THR A 480 22.05 14.91 -14.94
CA THR A 480 22.31 16.01 -14.00
C THR A 480 21.03 16.74 -13.60
N ALA A 481 21.03 17.36 -12.43
CA ALA A 481 19.97 18.31 -12.04
C ALA A 481 20.29 19.75 -12.43
N THR A 482 21.57 20.06 -12.62
CA THR A 482 22.07 21.42 -12.88
C THR A 482 23.09 21.33 -14.03
N PRO A 483 22.74 21.77 -15.25
CA PRO A 483 23.70 21.83 -16.34
C PRO A 483 24.66 22.99 -16.19
N GLU A 484 24.21 24.11 -15.60
CA GLU A 484 25.00 25.31 -15.37
C GLU A 484 25.80 25.24 -14.07
N ARG A 485 27.10 25.56 -14.15
CA ARG A 485 27.99 25.65 -12.99
C ARG A 485 28.34 27.10 -12.67
N ALA A 486 28.53 27.39 -11.38
CA ALA A 486 28.96 28.71 -10.90
C ALA A 486 30.38 29.11 -11.35
N ASP A 487 31.17 28.16 -11.87
CA ASP A 487 32.54 28.39 -12.37
C ASP A 487 32.64 28.53 -13.90
N GLY A 488 31.51 28.58 -14.61
CA GLY A 488 31.46 28.95 -16.03
C GLY A 488 32.00 27.91 -17.02
N LYS A 489 32.31 26.68 -16.56
CA LYS A 489 32.73 25.58 -17.43
C LYS A 489 31.53 24.80 -17.93
N ASP A 490 31.41 24.71 -19.25
CA ASP A 490 30.28 24.09 -19.93
C ASP A 490 30.48 22.58 -20.11
N ILE A 491 29.62 21.76 -19.51
CA ILE A 491 29.62 20.30 -19.64
C ILE A 491 29.00 19.83 -20.97
N LEU A 492 28.32 20.72 -21.72
CA LEU A 492 27.63 20.39 -22.97
C LEU A 492 28.58 19.95 -24.08
N HIS A 493 29.87 20.32 -24.02
CA HIS A 493 30.83 19.92 -25.05
C HIS A 493 31.04 18.39 -25.12
N TRP A 494 30.75 17.66 -24.03
CA TRP A 494 30.73 16.18 -24.04
C TRP A 494 29.55 15.58 -24.81
N PHE A 495 28.55 16.41 -25.12
CA PHE A 495 27.28 16.08 -25.75
C PHE A 495 27.02 17.01 -26.93
N ASP A 496 28.03 17.33 -27.74
CA ASP A 496 27.87 18.12 -28.97
C ASP A 496 27.16 19.49 -28.79
N GLY A 497 27.25 20.08 -27.59
CA GLY A 497 26.67 21.39 -27.28
C GLY A 497 25.16 21.38 -27.04
N HIS A 498 24.51 20.23 -26.89
CA HIS A 498 23.05 20.14 -26.73
C HIS A 498 22.64 19.34 -25.47
N THR A 499 21.48 19.71 -24.93
CA THR A 499 20.74 18.90 -23.95
C THR A 499 19.69 18.11 -24.73
N ALA A 500 19.65 16.80 -24.54
CA ALA A 500 18.73 15.93 -25.27
C ALA A 500 17.29 16.08 -24.77
N THR A 501 17.13 16.27 -23.46
CA THR A 501 15.83 16.52 -22.84
C THR A 501 16.03 17.21 -21.48
N GLU A 502 15.13 18.15 -21.16
CA GLU A 502 15.15 18.92 -19.92
C GLU A 502 13.75 18.89 -19.30
N ILE A 503 13.67 18.64 -17.99
CA ILE A 503 12.42 18.83 -17.24
C ILE A 503 12.64 19.72 -16.02
N ARG A 504 11.79 20.74 -15.90
CA ARG A 504 11.80 21.67 -14.76
C ARG A 504 10.86 21.21 -13.66
N LEU A 505 11.13 21.62 -12.42
CA LEU A 505 10.40 21.12 -11.25
C LEU A 505 8.88 21.35 -11.32
N TRP A 506 8.43 22.44 -11.94
CA TRP A 506 7.01 22.78 -12.11
C TRP A 506 6.29 21.97 -13.20
N GLU A 507 7.02 21.33 -14.11
CA GLU A 507 6.46 20.39 -15.10
C GLU A 507 6.35 18.97 -14.53
N ALA A 508 7.04 18.68 -13.42
CA ALA A 508 7.09 17.37 -12.78
C ALA A 508 6.16 17.20 -11.56
N LEU A 509 5.47 18.26 -11.12
CA LEU A 509 4.52 18.30 -10.00
C LEU A 509 3.08 18.37 -10.51
#